data_AF-A0A1A9WEM6-F1
#
_entry.id   AF-A0A1A9WEM6-F1
#
_cell.length_a   1.000
_cell.length_b   1.000
_cell.length_c   1.000
_cell.angle_alpha   90.00
_cell.angle_beta   90.00
_cell.angle_gamma   90.00
#
_symmetry.space_group_name_H-M   'P 1'
#
loop_
_entity.id
_entity.type
_entity.pdbx_description
1 polymer ?
#
loop_
_entity_poly.entity_id
_entity_poly.type
_entity_poly.pdbx_seq_one_letter_code
_entity_poly.pdbx_strand_id
1 'polypeptide(L)'
;MGVATNIDSDDISWVKNLAEKVGSPEAAIRLLLTIWAGYPIALIYCAFMRSLHIPNLHHLFFALTGSGLCYFNYGVDTYHSLIAICTSYVLIRLLYKSPTYLIAINFTFHMGYLLTGYYFTESSDYDILWTMPHCVLVLRMIGFAFDVADGQKIYDNLSKDQQECAIRELPTLLELLAFSYFPASFLVGPQFPFQRYRRFINGEFTQYKGSVQEGMKRLSVGLVYLGIRQVGTMMLPDDFFLTDSYANQTILRKVLYMGLWGKFSLYKYISCWLMTEGALMCLGG
;
A
#
# COMPACT_ATOMS: atom_id res chain seq x y z
N MET A 1 -9.01 -18.16 18.43
CA MET A 1 -7.64 -18.70 18.35
C MET A 1 -7.04 -18.15 17.08
N GLY A 2 -6.34 -17.02 17.16
CA GLY A 2 -5.65 -16.45 16.02
C GLY A 2 -4.48 -17.36 15.68
N VAL A 3 -4.61 -18.12 14.59
CA VAL A 3 -3.45 -18.78 13.98
C VAL A 3 -2.78 -17.68 13.18
N ALA A 4 -1.89 -16.93 13.83
CA ALA A 4 -0.80 -16.29 13.12
C ALA A 4 -0.02 -17.46 12.49
N THR A 5 -0.21 -17.66 11.20
CA THR A 5 0.55 -18.62 10.41
C THR A 5 1.99 -18.15 10.48
N ASN A 6 2.74 -18.77 11.39
CA ASN A 6 4.18 -18.61 11.50
C ASN A 6 4.75 -18.72 10.09
N ILE A 7 5.34 -17.62 9.62
CA ILE A 7 6.46 -17.70 8.68
C ILE A 7 7.39 -18.73 9.33
N ASP A 8 7.68 -19.84 8.65
CA ASP A 8 8.60 -20.85 9.17
C ASP A 8 9.80 -20.13 9.77
N SER A 9 10.04 -20.37 11.06
CA SER A 9 10.89 -19.55 11.94
C SER A 9 12.36 -19.43 11.50
N ASP A 10 12.72 -20.09 10.41
CA ASP A 10 14.04 -20.11 9.80
C ASP A 10 14.23 -19.12 8.63
N ASP A 11 13.15 -18.68 7.96
CA ASP A 11 13.31 -18.19 6.56
C ASP A 11 13.87 -16.77 6.42
N ILE A 12 13.90 -15.96 7.47
CA ILE A 12 14.64 -14.67 7.45
C ILE A 12 15.29 -14.36 8.81
N SER A 13 16.09 -15.28 9.32
CA SER A 13 16.84 -15.11 10.59
C SER A 13 17.57 -13.75 10.70
N TRP A 14 18.04 -13.19 9.59
CA TRP A 14 18.74 -11.91 9.58
C TRP A 14 17.82 -10.69 9.81
N VAL A 15 16.55 -10.71 9.37
CA VAL A 15 15.63 -9.59 9.61
C VAL A 15 15.24 -9.55 11.07
N LYS A 16 14.96 -10.71 11.68
CA LYS A 16 14.74 -10.82 13.12
C LYS A 16 15.92 -10.29 13.93
N ASN A 17 17.14 -10.71 13.58
CA ASN A 17 18.37 -10.22 14.20
C ASN A 17 18.55 -8.69 14.04
N LEU A 18 18.16 -8.13 12.90
CA LEU A 18 18.21 -6.68 12.65
C LEU A 18 17.16 -5.94 13.50
N ALA A 19 15.94 -6.49 13.58
CA ALA A 19 14.84 -5.95 14.38
C ALA A 19 15.21 -5.88 15.87
N GLU A 20 15.80 -6.96 16.40
CA GLU A 20 16.31 -7.01 17.79
C GLU A 20 17.40 -5.97 18.05
N LYS A 21 18.36 -5.80 17.12
CA LYS A 21 19.43 -4.78 17.26
C LYS A 21 18.91 -3.35 17.24
N VAL A 22 17.86 -3.08 16.44
CA VAL A 22 17.26 -1.74 16.30
C VAL A 22 16.23 -1.48 17.41
N GLY A 23 15.77 -2.51 18.11
CA GLY A 23 14.69 -2.40 19.10
C GLY A 23 13.35 -2.08 18.46
N SER A 24 13.06 -2.68 17.31
CA SER A 24 11.83 -2.45 16.53
C SER A 24 11.13 -3.77 16.22
N PRO A 25 9.79 -3.81 16.06
CA PRO A 25 9.09 -5.01 15.62
C PRO A 25 9.60 -5.50 14.26
N GLU A 26 9.72 -6.81 14.09
CA GLU A 26 10.22 -7.42 12.86
C GLU A 26 9.42 -7.00 11.62
N ALA A 27 8.09 -6.96 11.76
CA ALA A 27 7.20 -6.55 10.67
C ALA A 27 7.42 -5.08 10.26
N ALA A 28 7.82 -4.19 11.18
CA ALA A 28 8.16 -2.81 10.85
C ALA A 28 9.45 -2.73 10.02
N ILE A 29 10.44 -3.60 10.31
CA ILE A 29 11.66 -3.71 9.52
C ILE A 29 11.37 -4.27 8.13
N ARG A 30 10.56 -5.33 8.00
CA ARG A 30 10.15 -5.87 6.69
C ARG A 30 9.44 -4.82 5.84
N LEU A 31 8.54 -4.04 6.45
CA LEU A 31 7.84 -2.94 5.79
C LEU A 31 8.83 -1.86 5.30
N LEU A 32 9.76 -1.44 6.15
CA LEU A 32 10.74 -0.41 5.80
C LEU A 32 11.66 -0.86 4.66
N LEU A 33 12.17 -2.10 4.72
CA LEU A 33 12.98 -2.70 3.65
C LEU A 33 12.21 -2.76 2.34
N THR A 34 10.91 -3.01 2.39
CA THR A 34 10.06 -3.06 1.20
C THR A 34 9.85 -1.69 0.57
N ILE A 35 9.62 -0.66 1.39
CA ILE A 35 9.56 0.73 0.93
C ILE A 35 10.88 1.11 0.25
N TRP A 36 12.01 0.75 0.86
CA TRP A 36 13.34 1.03 0.29
C TRP A 36 13.61 0.22 -0.98
N ALA A 37 13.13 -1.03 -1.08
CA ALA A 37 13.23 -1.85 -2.29
C ALA A 37 12.50 -1.23 -3.49
N GLY A 38 11.51 -0.36 -3.26
CA GLY A 38 10.86 0.43 -4.31
C GLY A 38 11.84 1.29 -5.13
N TYR A 39 12.93 1.78 -4.52
CA TYR A 39 13.94 2.60 -5.19
C TYR A 39 14.79 1.81 -6.21
N PRO A 40 15.48 0.71 -5.86
CA PRO A 40 16.20 -0.08 -6.86
C PRO A 40 15.26 -0.68 -7.89
N ILE A 41 14.04 -1.11 -7.53
CA ILE A 41 13.04 -1.58 -8.50
C ILE A 41 12.70 -0.47 -9.51
N ALA A 42 12.49 0.76 -9.05
CA ALA A 42 12.26 1.92 -9.90
C ALA A 42 13.44 2.14 -10.87
N LEU A 43 14.67 2.11 -10.38
CA LEU A 43 15.87 2.30 -11.19
C LEU A 43 16.05 1.18 -12.22
N ILE A 44 15.84 -0.08 -11.84
CA ILE A 44 15.90 -1.24 -12.75
C ILE A 44 14.84 -1.11 -13.84
N TYR A 45 13.60 -0.72 -13.48
CA TYR A 45 12.55 -0.48 -14.46
C TYR A 45 12.94 0.63 -15.45
N CYS A 46 13.42 1.77 -14.94
CA CYS A 46 13.85 2.90 -15.76
C CYS A 46 15.01 2.54 -16.70
N ALA A 47 15.97 1.74 -16.23
CA ALA A 47 17.18 1.40 -16.97
C ALA A 47 16.96 0.32 -18.04
N PHE A 48 16.16 -0.71 -17.73
CA PHE A 48 16.07 -1.90 -18.58
C PHE A 48 14.68 -2.14 -19.16
N MET A 49 13.62 -1.90 -18.40
CA MET A 49 12.26 -2.26 -18.82
C MET A 49 11.61 -1.16 -19.64
N ARG A 50 11.78 0.10 -19.26
CA ARG A 50 11.10 1.26 -19.87
C ARG A 50 11.29 1.34 -21.39
N SER A 51 12.48 1.01 -21.90
CA SER A 51 12.80 1.09 -23.32
C SER A 51 12.14 -0.02 -24.14
N LEU A 52 11.64 -1.08 -23.50
CA LEU A 52 10.96 -2.19 -24.16
C LEU A 52 9.54 -1.79 -24.52
N HIS A 53 9.17 -1.90 -25.79
CA HIS A 53 7.82 -1.53 -26.27
C HIS A 53 6.83 -2.71 -26.17
N ILE A 54 6.95 -3.54 -25.12
CA ILE A 54 6.13 -4.74 -24.93
C ILE A 54 5.36 -4.60 -23.60
N PRO A 55 4.09 -4.13 -23.63
CA PRO A 55 3.28 -3.86 -22.43
C PRO A 55 3.24 -5.01 -21.42
N ASN A 56 3.10 -6.25 -21.91
CA ASN A 56 3.04 -7.44 -21.07
C ASN A 56 4.31 -7.65 -20.23
N LEU A 57 5.49 -7.25 -20.71
CA LEU A 57 6.72 -7.35 -19.91
C LEU A 57 6.73 -6.35 -18.76
N HIS A 58 6.18 -5.14 -18.95
CA HIS A 58 6.02 -4.18 -17.88
C HIS A 58 5.04 -4.68 -16.82
N HIS A 59 3.90 -5.21 -17.25
CA HIS A 59 2.91 -5.80 -16.34
C HIS A 59 3.51 -6.98 -15.57
N LEU A 60 4.21 -7.89 -16.25
CA LEU A 60 4.87 -9.01 -15.60
C LEU A 60 5.93 -8.56 -14.60
N PHE A 61 6.74 -7.57 -14.96
CA PHE A 61 7.74 -7.01 -14.06
C PHE A 61 7.11 -6.46 -12.78
N PHE A 62 6.08 -5.61 -12.88
CA PHE A 62 5.41 -5.05 -11.70
C PHE A 62 4.66 -6.09 -10.89
N ALA A 63 3.97 -7.02 -11.55
CA ALA A 63 3.26 -8.11 -10.88
C ALA A 63 4.24 -8.99 -10.08
N LEU A 64 5.37 -9.41 -10.67
CA LEU A 64 6.35 -10.27 -9.99
C LEU A 64 7.07 -9.53 -8.87
N THR A 65 7.59 -8.33 -9.13
CA THR A 65 8.33 -7.57 -8.12
C THR A 65 7.43 -7.20 -6.95
N GLY A 66 6.21 -6.72 -7.20
CA GLY A 66 5.31 -6.32 -6.13
C GLY A 66 4.68 -7.48 -5.37
N SER A 67 4.30 -8.58 -6.04
CA SER A 67 3.82 -9.78 -5.33
C SER A 67 4.95 -10.42 -4.52
N GLY A 68 6.19 -10.40 -5.02
CA GLY A 68 7.37 -10.82 -4.27
C GLY A 68 7.61 -9.97 -3.01
N LEU A 69 7.44 -8.64 -3.11
CA LEU A 69 7.48 -7.75 -1.94
C LEU A 69 6.32 -8.02 -0.98
N CYS A 70 5.13 -8.34 -1.46
CA CYS A 70 3.99 -8.72 -0.62
C CYS A 70 4.31 -10.00 0.16
N TYR A 71 4.82 -11.02 -0.54
CA TYR A 71 5.25 -12.28 0.03
C TYR A 71 6.38 -12.10 1.05
N PHE A 72 7.33 -11.22 0.79
CA PHE A 72 8.39 -10.89 1.76
C PHE A 72 7.83 -10.32 3.08
N ASN A 73 6.73 -9.56 3.06
CA ASN A 73 6.17 -9.00 4.29
C ASN A 73 5.29 -9.97 5.08
N TYR A 74 4.48 -10.76 4.36
CA TYR A 74 3.35 -11.52 4.94
C TYR A 74 3.43 -13.03 4.67
N GLY A 75 4.43 -13.50 3.94
CA GLY A 75 4.57 -14.91 3.59
C GLY A 75 3.32 -15.47 2.89
N VAL A 76 2.86 -16.62 3.38
CA VAL A 76 1.69 -17.33 2.85
C VAL A 76 0.45 -16.45 2.82
N ASP A 77 0.23 -15.59 3.82
CA ASP A 77 -0.95 -14.71 3.95
C ASP A 77 -1.15 -13.76 2.75
N THR A 78 -0.15 -13.63 1.88
CA THR A 78 -0.28 -13.01 0.56
C THR A 78 -1.46 -13.57 -0.24
N TYR A 79 -1.87 -14.82 -0.02
CA TYR A 79 -3.03 -15.44 -0.67
C TYR A 79 -4.32 -14.61 -0.48
N HIS A 80 -4.50 -13.91 0.65
CA HIS A 80 -5.67 -13.05 0.88
C HIS A 80 -5.77 -11.94 -0.17
N SER A 81 -4.65 -11.28 -0.46
CA SER A 81 -4.59 -10.25 -1.51
C SER A 81 -4.84 -10.84 -2.91
N LEU A 82 -4.33 -12.04 -3.18
CA LEU A 82 -4.55 -12.71 -4.46
C LEU A 82 -6.03 -13.10 -4.66
N ILE A 83 -6.70 -13.62 -3.62
CA ILE A 83 -8.13 -13.92 -3.67
C ILE A 83 -8.92 -12.65 -3.98
N ALA A 84 -8.64 -11.53 -3.32
CA ALA A 84 -9.32 -10.26 -3.57
C ALA A 84 -9.20 -9.82 -5.05
N ILE A 85 -7.99 -9.88 -5.61
CA ILE A 85 -7.72 -9.51 -7.01
C ILE A 85 -8.45 -10.45 -7.97
N CYS A 86 -8.33 -11.76 -7.77
CA CYS A 86 -8.96 -12.77 -8.61
C CYS A 86 -10.49 -12.68 -8.57
N THR A 87 -11.08 -12.43 -7.39
CA THR A 87 -12.53 -12.22 -7.27
C THR A 87 -12.98 -11.01 -8.07
N SER A 88 -12.31 -9.85 -7.93
CA SER A 88 -12.66 -8.67 -8.76
C SER A 88 -12.52 -8.96 -10.25
N TYR A 89 -11.46 -9.66 -10.68
CA TYR A 89 -11.27 -10.05 -12.07
C TYR A 89 -12.43 -10.91 -12.61
N VAL A 90 -12.88 -11.89 -11.82
CA VAL A 90 -14.01 -12.76 -12.19
C VAL A 90 -15.32 -11.96 -12.21
N LEU A 91 -15.57 -11.14 -11.19
CA LEU A 91 -16.80 -10.34 -11.08
C LEU A 91 -16.97 -9.39 -12.27
N ILE A 92 -15.92 -8.67 -12.69
CA ILE A 92 -16.02 -7.77 -13.85
C ILE A 92 -16.33 -8.52 -15.14
N ARG A 93 -15.94 -9.81 -15.27
CA ARG A 93 -16.21 -10.61 -16.47
C ARG A 93 -17.62 -11.20 -16.45
N LEU A 94 -18.10 -11.64 -15.28
CA LEU A 94 -19.43 -12.23 -15.14
C LEU A 94 -20.55 -11.17 -15.14
N LEU A 95 -20.31 -10.04 -14.47
CA LEU A 95 -21.31 -9.01 -14.21
C LEU A 95 -21.10 -7.75 -15.04
N TYR A 96 -20.26 -7.80 -16.08
CA TYR A 96 -19.97 -6.64 -16.93
C TYR A 96 -21.25 -5.95 -17.41
N LYS A 97 -22.22 -6.70 -17.93
CA LYS A 97 -23.49 -6.16 -18.47
C LYS A 97 -24.47 -5.69 -17.39
N SER A 98 -24.08 -5.72 -16.13
CA SER A 98 -24.95 -5.50 -14.97
C SER A 98 -24.23 -4.63 -13.93
N PRO A 99 -23.94 -3.35 -14.25
CA PRO A 99 -23.05 -2.50 -13.47
C PRO A 99 -23.49 -2.31 -12.02
N THR A 100 -24.80 -2.20 -11.76
CA THR A 100 -25.35 -2.10 -10.40
C THR A 100 -25.03 -3.34 -9.56
N TYR A 101 -25.20 -4.54 -10.13
CA TYR A 101 -24.88 -5.80 -9.46
C TYR A 101 -23.38 -5.98 -9.28
N LEU A 102 -22.57 -5.60 -10.28
CA LEU A 102 -21.12 -5.60 -10.20
C LEU A 102 -20.64 -4.77 -8.99
N ILE A 103 -21.08 -3.51 -8.88
CA ILE A 103 -20.70 -2.62 -7.78
C ILE A 103 -21.15 -3.22 -6.45
N ALA A 104 -22.42 -3.61 -6.33
CA ALA A 104 -22.97 -4.11 -5.07
C ALA A 104 -22.24 -5.37 -4.59
N ILE A 105 -22.09 -6.38 -5.45
CA ILE A 105 -21.45 -7.64 -5.08
C ILE A 105 -19.96 -7.45 -4.79
N ASN A 106 -19.24 -6.67 -5.62
CA ASN A 106 -17.82 -6.38 -5.40
C ASN A 106 -17.61 -5.62 -4.08
N PHE A 107 -18.42 -4.61 -3.79
CA PHE A 107 -18.36 -3.86 -2.53
C PHE A 107 -18.64 -4.77 -1.33
N THR A 108 -19.74 -5.53 -1.35
CA THR A 108 -20.11 -6.41 -0.23
C THR A 108 -19.05 -7.48 0.00
N PHE A 109 -18.49 -8.08 -1.05
CA PHE A 109 -17.41 -9.05 -0.93
C PHE A 109 -16.18 -8.42 -0.27
N HIS A 110 -15.67 -7.31 -0.78
CA HIS A 110 -14.42 -6.71 -0.27
C HIS A 110 -14.56 -6.16 1.14
N MET A 111 -15.66 -5.46 1.44
CA MET A 111 -15.91 -4.98 2.80
C MET A 111 -16.13 -6.13 3.78
N GLY A 112 -16.87 -7.17 3.38
CA GLY A 112 -17.09 -8.37 4.19
C GLY A 112 -15.80 -9.13 4.46
N TYR A 113 -14.94 -9.27 3.44
CA TYR A 113 -13.64 -9.91 3.56
C TYR A 113 -12.75 -9.15 4.53
N LEU A 114 -12.63 -7.82 4.36
CA LEU A 114 -11.81 -6.98 5.22
C LEU A 114 -12.29 -7.01 6.67
N LEU A 115 -13.59 -6.91 6.91
CA LEU A 115 -14.18 -6.97 8.25
C LEU A 115 -13.92 -8.32 8.93
N THR A 116 -14.07 -9.40 8.17
CA THR A 116 -13.77 -10.76 8.64
C THR A 116 -12.29 -10.91 8.98
N GLY A 117 -11.41 -10.36 8.14
CA GLY A 117 -9.97 -10.33 8.39
C GLY A 117 -9.63 -9.61 9.69
N TYR A 118 -10.16 -8.41 9.91
CA TYR A 118 -9.96 -7.69 11.17
C TYR A 118 -10.49 -8.47 12.38
N TYR A 119 -11.68 -9.06 12.27
CA TYR A 119 -12.26 -9.86 13.35
C TYR A 119 -11.37 -11.05 13.77
N PHE A 120 -10.74 -11.73 12.82
CA PHE A 120 -9.87 -12.88 13.12
C PHE A 120 -8.43 -12.50 13.48
N THR A 121 -8.00 -11.28 13.16
CA THR A 121 -6.62 -10.83 13.36
C THR A 121 -6.49 -9.74 14.43
N GLU A 122 -7.57 -9.43 15.15
CA GLU A 122 -7.54 -8.51 16.29
C GLU A 122 -6.66 -9.08 17.41
N SER A 123 -5.59 -8.38 17.74
CA SER A 123 -4.69 -8.65 18.86
C SER A 123 -4.59 -7.41 19.76
N SER A 124 -4.12 -7.59 21.00
CA SER A 124 -3.90 -6.50 21.96
C SER A 124 -2.71 -5.60 21.61
N ASP A 125 -1.80 -6.10 20.75
CA ASP A 125 -0.62 -5.38 20.30
C ASP A 125 -0.82 -4.86 18.87
N TYR A 126 -0.19 -3.74 18.52
CA TYR A 126 -0.26 -3.19 17.16
C TYR A 126 0.58 -4.04 16.19
N ASP A 127 -0.02 -5.11 15.67
CA ASP A 127 0.62 -6.02 14.72
C ASP A 127 0.46 -5.53 13.27
N ILE A 128 1.56 -5.46 12.52
CA ILE A 128 1.53 -5.19 11.08
C ILE A 128 1.21 -6.50 10.36
N LEU A 129 -0.08 -6.71 10.10
CA LEU A 129 -0.64 -7.94 9.55
C LEU A 129 -1.02 -7.77 8.08
N TRP A 130 -1.35 -8.89 7.42
CA TRP A 130 -1.81 -8.89 6.02
C TRP A 130 -3.04 -8.00 5.79
N THR A 131 -3.82 -7.72 6.83
CA THR A 131 -4.98 -6.81 6.79
C THR A 131 -4.60 -5.36 6.49
N MET A 132 -3.37 -4.93 6.82
CA MET A 132 -2.89 -3.57 6.58
C MET A 132 -2.81 -3.22 5.08
N PRO A 133 -2.08 -3.94 4.21
CA PRO A 133 -2.12 -3.67 2.77
C PRO A 133 -3.44 -4.10 2.14
N HIS A 134 -4.15 -5.05 2.75
CA HIS A 134 -5.44 -5.51 2.24
C HIS A 134 -6.49 -4.40 2.29
N CYS A 135 -6.46 -3.52 3.30
CA CYS A 135 -7.38 -2.38 3.34
C CYS A 135 -7.16 -1.41 2.16
N VAL A 136 -5.90 -1.15 1.81
CA VAL A 136 -5.52 -0.34 0.65
C VAL A 136 -5.99 -1.01 -0.64
N LEU A 137 -5.76 -2.32 -0.77
CA LEU A 137 -6.18 -3.10 -1.93
C LEU A 137 -7.71 -3.15 -2.08
N VAL A 138 -8.45 -3.31 -0.99
CA VAL A 138 -9.92 -3.31 -0.97
C VAL A 138 -10.48 -2.00 -1.50
N LEU A 139 -9.97 -0.86 -1.02
CA LEU A 139 -10.35 0.46 -1.54
C LEU A 139 -10.09 0.55 -3.05
N ARG A 140 -8.92 0.07 -3.50
CA ARG A 140 -8.53 0.05 -4.90
C ARG A 140 -9.45 -0.84 -5.75
N MET A 141 -9.82 -2.02 -5.27
CA MET A 141 -10.69 -2.97 -5.99
C MET A 141 -12.16 -2.52 -6.00
N ILE A 142 -12.61 -1.84 -4.95
CA ILE A 142 -13.94 -1.19 -4.93
C ILE A 142 -13.97 -0.07 -5.98
N GLY A 143 -13.01 0.86 -5.94
CA GLY A 143 -12.89 1.95 -6.92
C GLY A 143 -12.80 1.43 -8.35
N PHE A 144 -12.01 0.38 -8.58
CA PHE A 144 -11.91 -0.29 -9.87
C PHE A 144 -13.26 -0.80 -10.42
N ALA A 145 -14.14 -1.34 -9.58
CA ALA A 145 -15.46 -1.76 -10.03
C ALA A 145 -16.38 -0.58 -10.39
N PHE A 146 -16.27 0.53 -9.66
CA PHE A 146 -16.95 1.78 -10.03
C PHE A 146 -16.45 2.31 -11.38
N ASP A 147 -15.13 2.32 -11.59
CA ASP A 147 -14.51 2.77 -12.84
C ASP A 147 -14.95 1.90 -14.04
N VAL A 148 -15.10 0.58 -13.86
CA VAL A 148 -15.65 -0.33 -14.89
C VAL A 148 -17.12 -0.06 -15.17
N ALA A 149 -17.92 0.23 -14.14
CA ALA A 149 -19.33 0.57 -14.30
C ALA A 149 -19.50 1.93 -15.01
N ASP A 150 -18.66 2.91 -14.70
CA ASP A 150 -18.66 4.22 -15.35
C ASP A 150 -18.22 4.14 -16.81
N GLY A 151 -17.34 3.19 -17.16
CA GLY A 151 -16.95 2.86 -18.53
C GLY A 151 -18.10 2.46 -19.45
N GLN A 152 -19.27 2.11 -18.90
CA GLN A 152 -20.47 1.72 -19.67
C GLN A 152 -21.42 2.88 -19.93
N LYS A 153 -21.22 4.03 -19.28
CA LYS A 153 -22.06 5.21 -19.46
C LYS A 153 -21.61 6.00 -20.70
N ILE A 154 -22.53 6.79 -21.24
CA ILE A 154 -22.23 7.73 -22.33
C ILE A 154 -21.25 8.79 -21.80
N TYR A 155 -20.19 9.08 -22.58
CA TYR A 155 -19.08 9.95 -22.17
C TYR A 155 -19.54 11.30 -21.64
N ASP A 156 -20.48 11.95 -22.34
CA ASP A 156 -20.95 13.29 -22.02
C ASP A 156 -21.80 13.35 -20.75
N ASN A 157 -22.25 12.19 -20.24
CA ASN A 157 -23.01 12.09 -19.00
C ASN A 157 -22.12 11.85 -17.77
N LEU A 158 -20.81 11.69 -17.97
CA LEU A 158 -19.84 11.47 -16.90
C LEU A 158 -19.29 12.80 -16.37
N SER A 159 -19.02 12.87 -15.07
CA SER A 159 -18.22 13.95 -14.51
C SER A 159 -16.79 13.92 -15.07
N LYS A 160 -16.03 15.01 -14.94
CA LYS A 160 -14.63 15.06 -15.40
C LYS A 160 -13.78 13.94 -14.79
N ASP A 161 -13.90 13.73 -13.48
CA ASP A 161 -13.15 12.67 -12.78
C ASP A 161 -13.53 11.28 -13.30
N GLN A 162 -14.82 11.05 -13.55
CA GLN A 162 -15.30 9.78 -14.13
C GLN A 162 -14.79 9.59 -15.56
N GLN A 163 -14.73 10.64 -16.37
CA GLN A 163 -14.16 10.55 -17.72
C GLN A 163 -12.68 10.14 -17.69
N GLU A 164 -11.92 10.64 -16.71
CA GLU A 164 -10.50 10.30 -16.57
C GLU A 164 -10.25 8.89 -16.02
N CYS A 165 -11.17 8.35 -15.21
CA CYS A 165 -11.00 7.06 -14.54
C CYS A 165 -11.74 5.91 -15.22
N ALA A 166 -12.77 6.18 -16.02
CA ALA A 166 -13.65 5.18 -16.63
C ALA A 166 -12.91 4.12 -17.45
N ILE A 167 -13.20 2.86 -17.17
CA ILE A 167 -12.56 1.71 -17.80
C ILE A 167 -13.49 1.13 -18.86
N ARG A 168 -13.23 1.50 -20.12
CA ARG A 168 -14.01 1.05 -21.29
C ARG A 168 -13.56 -0.30 -21.82
N GLU A 169 -12.28 -0.62 -21.63
CA GLU A 169 -11.67 -1.87 -22.07
C GLU A 169 -11.22 -2.66 -20.85
N LEU A 170 -11.84 -3.83 -20.67
CA LEU A 170 -11.58 -4.66 -19.49
C LEU A 170 -10.12 -5.15 -19.47
N PRO A 171 -9.42 -5.04 -18.33
CA PRO A 171 -8.03 -5.46 -18.25
C PRO A 171 -7.89 -6.97 -18.26
N THR A 172 -6.74 -7.44 -18.74
CA THR A 172 -6.26 -8.80 -18.51
C THR A 172 -5.97 -9.05 -17.04
N LEU A 173 -5.90 -10.33 -16.63
CA LEU A 173 -5.53 -10.67 -15.25
C LEU A 173 -4.12 -10.15 -14.92
N LEU A 174 -3.20 -10.20 -15.88
CA LEU A 174 -1.83 -9.71 -15.72
C LEU A 174 -1.79 -8.19 -15.48
N GLU A 175 -2.55 -7.40 -16.23
CA GLU A 175 -2.70 -5.96 -15.99
C GLU A 175 -3.24 -5.67 -14.59
N LEU A 176 -4.28 -6.40 -14.16
CA LEU A 176 -4.89 -6.20 -12.85
C LEU A 176 -3.95 -6.59 -11.71
N LEU A 177 -3.20 -7.69 -11.85
CA LEU A 177 -2.16 -8.09 -10.88
C LEU A 177 -1.07 -7.02 -10.77
N ALA A 178 -0.58 -6.53 -11.91
CA ALA A 178 0.47 -5.53 -11.96
C ALA A 178 0.02 -4.18 -11.38
N PHE A 179 -1.22 -3.77 -11.65
CA PHE A 179 -1.85 -2.61 -11.02
C PHE A 179 -2.02 -2.79 -9.51
N SER A 180 -2.49 -3.96 -9.07
CA SER A 180 -2.78 -4.22 -7.66
C SER A 180 -1.51 -4.33 -6.82
N TYR A 181 -0.50 -5.02 -7.35
CA TYR A 181 0.82 -5.16 -6.73
C TYR A 181 1.81 -4.11 -7.25
N PHE A 182 1.38 -2.91 -7.60
CA PHE A 182 2.34 -1.91 -8.04
C PHE A 182 3.39 -1.64 -6.92
N PRO A 183 4.69 -1.92 -7.12
CA PRO A 183 5.66 -2.07 -6.03
C PRO A 183 5.76 -0.86 -5.09
N ALA A 184 5.63 0.34 -5.64
CA ALA A 184 5.77 1.58 -4.90
C ALA A 184 4.42 2.16 -4.41
N SER A 185 3.30 1.43 -4.50
CA SER A 185 2.02 1.94 -3.99
C SER A 185 1.12 0.92 -3.30
N PHE A 186 1.43 -0.38 -3.35
CA PHE A 186 0.50 -1.39 -2.83
C PHE A 186 0.43 -1.45 -1.29
N LEU A 187 1.51 -1.12 -0.58
CA LEU A 187 1.55 -1.20 0.90
C LEU A 187 1.05 0.07 1.61
N VAL A 188 1.67 1.21 1.31
CA VAL A 188 1.47 2.48 2.04
C VAL A 188 1.37 3.69 1.10
N GLY A 189 1.57 3.50 -0.20
CA GLY A 189 1.68 4.60 -1.15
C GLY A 189 0.32 5.18 -1.57
N PRO A 190 0.35 6.32 -2.28
CA PRO A 190 -0.86 6.94 -2.78
C PRO A 190 -1.62 5.97 -3.68
N GLN A 191 -2.94 5.95 -3.50
CA GLN A 191 -3.81 5.22 -4.42
C GLN A 191 -3.97 6.00 -5.72
N PHE A 192 -4.08 5.27 -6.82
CA PHE A 192 -4.39 5.84 -8.12
C PHE A 192 -5.37 4.93 -8.88
N PRO A 193 -6.19 5.51 -9.78
CA PRO A 193 -7.11 4.75 -10.62
C PRO A 193 -6.37 3.82 -11.59
N PHE A 194 -7.01 2.72 -11.98
CA PHE A 194 -6.43 1.78 -12.95
C PHE A 194 -6.12 2.45 -14.29
N GLN A 195 -6.95 3.40 -14.73
CA GLN A 195 -6.71 4.13 -15.96
C GLN A 195 -5.41 4.94 -15.91
N ARG A 196 -5.03 5.51 -14.75
CA ARG A 196 -3.74 6.18 -14.59
C ARG A 196 -2.57 5.21 -14.77
N TYR A 197 -2.69 4.00 -14.23
CA TYR A 197 -1.70 2.95 -14.44
C TYR A 197 -1.57 2.56 -15.92
N ARG A 198 -2.68 2.37 -16.63
CA ARG A 198 -2.67 2.05 -18.07
C ARG A 198 -2.00 3.16 -18.88
N ARG A 199 -2.31 4.43 -18.60
CA ARG A 199 -1.70 5.61 -19.22
C ARG A 199 -0.18 5.67 -18.96
N PHE A 200 0.25 5.31 -17.76
CA PHE A 200 1.67 5.19 -17.41
C PHE A 200 2.39 4.13 -18.24
N ILE A 201 1.81 2.93 -18.37
CA ILE A 201 2.40 1.86 -19.19
C ILE A 201 2.43 2.23 -20.68
N ASN A 202 1.41 2.97 -21.15
CA ASN A 202 1.34 3.47 -22.52
C ASN A 202 2.28 4.66 -22.79
N GLY A 203 3.02 5.14 -21.78
CA GLY A 203 4.01 6.20 -21.94
C GLY A 203 3.45 7.62 -22.01
N GLU A 204 2.20 7.86 -21.61
CA GLU A 204 1.60 9.20 -21.63
C GLU A 204 2.29 10.20 -20.68
N PHE A 205 3.00 9.68 -19.68
CA PHE A 205 3.78 10.48 -18.73
C PHE A 205 5.27 10.57 -19.06
N THR A 206 5.71 10.10 -20.24
CA THR A 206 7.13 10.13 -20.65
C THR A 206 7.72 11.56 -20.70
N GLN A 207 6.86 12.58 -20.88
CA GLN A 207 7.24 13.99 -20.77
C GLN A 207 7.69 14.38 -19.36
N TYR A 208 7.16 13.72 -18.32
CA TYR A 208 7.55 13.91 -16.93
C TYR A 208 8.65 12.89 -16.60
N LYS A 209 9.91 13.26 -16.88
CA LYS A 209 11.04 12.39 -16.52
C LYS A 209 11.07 12.19 -15.00
N GLY A 210 11.08 10.93 -14.58
CA GLY A 210 11.35 10.58 -13.19
C GLY A 210 12.67 11.20 -12.73
N SER A 211 12.71 11.68 -11.49
CA SER A 211 13.87 12.34 -10.93
C SER A 211 14.36 11.59 -9.70
N VAL A 212 15.49 10.90 -9.87
CA VAL A 212 16.19 10.24 -8.76
C VAL A 212 16.57 11.27 -7.70
N GLN A 213 16.99 12.47 -8.12
CA GLN A 213 17.35 13.53 -7.18
C GLN A 213 16.17 13.96 -6.30
N GLU A 214 15.00 14.18 -6.90
CA GLU A 214 13.80 14.53 -6.12
C GLU A 214 13.31 13.36 -5.25
N GLY A 215 13.38 12.13 -5.77
CA GLY A 215 13.07 10.92 -5.00
C GLY A 215 13.97 10.74 -3.78
N MET A 216 15.28 11.03 -3.90
CA MET A 216 16.24 10.97 -2.79
C MET A 216 16.05 12.13 -1.79
N LYS A 217 15.68 13.33 -2.25
CA LYS A 217 15.28 14.42 -1.35
C LYS A 217 14.07 14.01 -0.53
N ARG A 218 13.05 13.43 -1.18
CA ARG A 218 11.83 12.96 -0.50
C ARG A 218 12.11 11.84 0.50
N LEU A 219 12.98 10.88 0.14
CA LEU A 219 13.51 9.85 1.04
C LEU A 219 14.11 10.48 2.30
N SER A 220 14.96 11.48 2.11
CA SER A 220 15.69 12.16 3.19
C SER A 220 14.73 12.83 4.17
N VAL A 221 13.68 13.49 3.66
CA VAL A 221 12.63 14.07 4.50
C VAL A 221 11.89 12.97 5.28
N GLY A 222 11.55 11.85 4.63
CA GLY A 222 10.94 10.69 5.30
C GLY A 222 11.81 10.11 6.43
N LEU A 223 13.12 10.00 6.23
CA LEU A 223 14.07 9.55 7.24
C LEU A 223 14.20 10.53 8.42
N VAL A 224 14.14 11.85 8.17
CA VAL A 224 14.10 12.86 9.24
C VAL A 224 12.85 12.69 10.10
N TYR A 225 11.66 12.50 9.50
CA TYR A 225 10.44 12.22 10.27
C TYR A 225 10.53 10.92 11.07
N LEU A 226 11.18 9.88 10.52
CA LEU A 226 11.43 8.63 11.25
C LEU A 226 12.32 8.86 12.48
N GLY A 227 13.39 9.65 12.32
CA GLY A 227 14.28 10.03 13.42
C GLY A 227 13.56 10.84 14.50
N ILE A 228 12.75 11.83 14.10
CA ILE A 228 11.94 12.62 15.05
C ILE A 228 10.95 11.71 15.78
N ARG A 229 10.30 10.77 15.08
CA ARG A 229 9.44 9.76 15.70
C ARG A 229 10.20 8.94 16.73
N GLN A 230 11.41 8.46 16.40
CA GLN A 230 12.19 7.62 17.29
C GLN A 230 12.57 8.35 18.59
N VAL A 231 13.03 9.61 18.46
CA VAL A 231 13.32 10.47 19.62
C VAL A 231 12.04 10.77 20.40
N GLY A 232 10.93 11.07 19.72
CA GLY A 232 9.64 11.34 20.33
C GLY A 232 9.14 10.18 21.18
N THR A 233 9.28 8.94 20.70
CA THR A 233 8.90 7.74 21.48
C THR A 233 9.81 7.46 22.67
N MET A 234 11.08 7.90 22.64
CA MET A 234 11.96 7.82 23.81
C MET A 234 11.57 8.85 24.89
N MET A 235 11.11 10.03 24.47
CA MET A 235 10.70 11.09 25.39
C MET A 235 9.31 10.85 25.99
N LEU A 236 8.39 10.31 25.19
CA LEU A 236 6.99 10.13 25.55
C LEU A 236 6.51 8.75 25.06
N PRO A 237 6.89 7.66 25.76
CA PRO A 237 6.52 6.30 25.38
C PRO A 237 5.01 6.06 25.54
N ASP A 238 4.46 5.11 24.78
CA ASP A 238 3.03 4.79 24.75
C ASP A 238 2.49 4.41 26.15
N ASP A 239 3.30 3.70 26.93
CA ASP A 239 2.93 3.25 28.27
C ASP A 239 2.85 4.39 29.30
N PHE A 240 3.40 5.57 29.01
CA PHE A 240 3.34 6.73 29.90
C PHE A 240 1.89 7.09 30.27
N PHE A 241 0.97 6.94 29.32
CA PHE A 241 -0.45 7.26 29.50
C PHE A 241 -1.18 6.28 30.44
N LEU A 242 -0.59 5.12 30.69
CA LEU A 242 -1.10 4.11 31.62
C LEU A 242 -0.56 4.30 33.05
N THR A 243 0.37 5.25 33.25
CA THR A 243 1.00 5.47 34.56
C THR A 243 0.18 6.40 35.46
N ASP A 244 0.28 6.17 36.77
CA ASP A 244 -0.26 7.10 37.78
C ASP A 244 0.36 8.50 37.66
N SER A 245 1.59 8.60 37.14
CA SER A 245 2.28 9.87 36.91
C SER A 245 1.54 10.76 35.90
N TYR A 246 0.97 10.16 34.85
CA TYR A 246 0.10 10.86 33.91
C TYR A 246 -1.27 11.14 34.51
N ALA A 247 -1.86 10.16 35.21
CA ALA A 247 -3.17 10.29 35.83
C ALA A 247 -3.26 11.49 36.80
N ASN A 248 -2.18 11.76 37.53
CA ASN A 248 -2.08 12.85 38.50
C ASN A 248 -1.70 14.23 37.89
N GLN A 249 -1.50 14.34 36.57
CA GLN A 249 -1.20 15.64 35.93
C GLN A 249 -2.43 16.56 35.86
N THR A 250 -2.18 17.87 35.77
CA THR A 250 -3.22 18.86 35.47
C THR A 250 -3.80 18.66 34.07
N ILE A 251 -5.05 19.09 33.86
CA ILE A 251 -5.75 18.94 32.57
C ILE A 251 -4.96 19.56 31.42
N LEU A 252 -4.36 20.74 31.61
CA LEU A 252 -3.54 21.39 30.59
C LEU A 252 -2.34 20.54 30.18
N ARG A 253 -1.63 19.95 31.15
CA ARG A 253 -0.49 19.06 30.87
C ARG A 253 -0.93 17.78 30.17
N LYS A 254 -2.07 17.20 30.57
CA LYS A 254 -2.65 16.03 29.88
C LYS A 254 -2.90 16.31 28.40
N VAL A 255 -3.54 17.44 28.09
CA VAL A 255 -3.79 17.85 26.70
C VAL A 255 -2.49 18.07 25.93
N LEU A 256 -1.49 18.72 26.53
CA LEU A 256 -0.19 18.95 25.89
C LEU A 256 0.55 17.63 25.62
N TYR A 257 0.60 16.71 26.58
CA TYR A 257 1.23 15.40 26.38
C TYR A 257 0.50 14.58 25.32
N MET A 258 -0.84 14.52 25.34
CA MET A 258 -1.62 13.84 24.29
C MET A 258 -1.39 14.46 22.91
N GLY A 259 -1.33 15.79 22.80
CA GLY A 259 -1.08 16.49 21.55
C GLY A 259 0.31 16.22 20.98
N LEU A 260 1.34 16.25 21.83
CA LEU A 260 2.71 15.92 21.43
C LEU A 260 2.86 14.45 21.04
N TRP A 261 2.31 13.54 21.85
CA TRP A 261 2.29 12.11 21.55
C TRP A 261 1.57 11.83 20.24
N GLY A 262 0.37 12.36 20.04
CA GLY A 262 -0.38 12.18 18.79
C GLY A 262 0.41 12.63 17.56
N LYS A 263 1.16 13.73 17.68
CA LYS A 263 2.04 14.22 16.61
C LYS A 263 3.20 13.27 16.32
N PHE A 264 3.90 12.76 17.33
CA PHE A 264 4.97 11.77 17.15
C PHE A 264 4.44 10.44 16.62
N SER A 265 3.28 9.99 17.10
CA SER A 265 2.59 8.79 16.62
C SER A 265 2.18 8.91 15.15
N LEU A 266 1.83 10.11 14.67
CA LEU A 266 1.53 10.34 13.26
C LEU A 266 2.78 10.29 12.36
N TYR A 267 3.96 10.65 12.89
CA TYR A 267 5.19 10.73 12.11
C TYR A 267 5.67 9.40 11.56
N LYS A 268 5.30 8.25 12.15
CA LYS A 268 5.59 6.94 11.55
C LYS A 268 4.88 6.76 10.21
N TYR A 269 3.63 7.20 10.09
CA TYR A 269 2.84 7.10 8.86
C TYR A 269 3.33 8.10 7.81
N ILE A 270 3.57 9.36 8.24
CA ILE A 270 4.11 10.39 7.35
C ILE A 270 5.45 9.95 6.78
N SER A 271 6.34 9.39 7.62
CA SER A 271 7.62 8.87 7.17
C SER A 271 7.46 7.82 6.05
N CYS A 272 6.64 6.79 6.28
CA CYS A 272 6.39 5.75 5.27
C CYS A 272 5.81 6.31 3.97
N TRP A 273 4.87 7.25 4.07
CA TRP A 273 4.26 7.89 2.90
C TRP A 273 5.29 8.67 2.08
N LEU A 274 6.11 9.50 2.74
CA LEU A 274 7.16 10.30 2.10
C LEU A 274 8.19 9.43 1.37
N MET A 275 8.66 8.37 2.03
CA MET A 275 9.63 7.45 1.42
C MET A 275 9.02 6.69 0.24
N THR A 276 7.75 6.30 0.34
CA THR A 276 7.05 5.63 -0.76
C THR A 276 6.83 6.56 -1.95
N GLU A 277 6.47 7.82 -1.69
CA GLU A 277 6.37 8.87 -2.72
C GLU A 277 7.71 9.11 -3.42
N GLY A 278 8.82 9.09 -2.68
CA GLY A 278 10.15 9.21 -3.26
C GLY A 278 10.50 8.07 -4.22
N ALA A 279 10.09 6.82 -3.92
CA ALA A 279 10.24 5.70 -4.85
C ALA A 279 9.41 5.89 -6.13
N LEU A 280 8.19 6.43 -6.02
CA LEU A 280 7.35 6.78 -7.18
C LEU A 280 7.98 7.89 -8.03
N MET A 281 8.59 8.90 -7.40
CA MET A 281 9.31 9.97 -8.13
C MET A 281 10.49 9.43 -8.95
N CYS A 282 11.17 8.38 -8.47
CA CYS A 282 12.22 7.68 -9.24
C CYS A 282 11.65 6.93 -10.45
N LEU A 283 10.45 6.36 -10.32
CA LEU A 283 9.72 5.73 -11.42
C LEU A 283 9.27 6.77 -12.46
N GLY A 284 8.84 7.97 -12.07
CA GLY A 284 8.38 8.99 -13.01
C GLY A 284 6.98 8.73 -13.56
N GLY A 285 6.10 9.72 -13.46
CA GLY A 285 4.66 9.64 -13.81
C GLY A 285 3.73 9.66 -12.59
#